data_AF-A0A7M3P2X1-F1
#
_entry.id   AF-A0A7M3P2X1-F1
#
_cell.length_a   1.000
_cell.length_b   1.000
_cell.length_c   1.000
_cell.angle_alpha   90.00
_cell.angle_beta   90.00
_cell.angle_gamma   90.00
#
_symmetry.space_group_name_H-M   'P 1'
#
loop_
_entity.id
_entity.type
_entity.pdbx_description
1 polymer ?
#
loop_
_entity_poly.entity_id
_entity_poly.type
_entity_poly.pdbx_seq_one_letter_code
_entity_poly.pdbx_strand_id
1 'polypeptide(L)' 'MVTVPAARKSTARRKAAVPQPEKCKPCNGTGEVSRTVHVGRKRRPAGQQTGICLACLGSGKAATD' A
#
# COMPACT_ATOMS: atom_id res chain seq x y z
N MET A 1 57.83 -18.90 8.98
CA MET A 1 57.14 -17.62 8.76
C MET A 1 55.95 -17.89 7.83
N VAL A 2 54.73 -17.95 8.37
CA VAL A 2 53.53 -18.28 7.57
C VAL A 2 52.88 -16.96 7.14
N THR A 3 52.79 -16.74 5.83
CA THR A 3 52.15 -15.56 5.23
C THR A 3 50.64 -15.73 5.19
N VAL A 4 49.90 -14.72 5.67
CA VAL A 4 48.44 -14.66 5.66
C VAL A 4 47.97 -13.96 4.38
N PRO A 5 46.98 -14.48 3.63
CA PRO A 5 46.49 -13.80 2.43
C PRO A 5 45.58 -12.62 2.80
N ALA A 6 45.77 -11.50 2.10
CA ALA A 6 44.96 -10.29 2.26
C ALA A 6 43.52 -10.51 1.74
N ALA A 7 42.54 -10.17 2.57
CA ALA A 7 41.12 -10.28 2.25
C ALA A 7 40.72 -9.33 1.10
N ARG A 8 40.14 -9.88 0.03
CA ARG A 8 39.56 -9.09 -1.07
C ARG A 8 38.24 -8.49 -0.63
N LYS A 9 38.12 -7.16 -0.73
CA LYS A 9 36.88 -6.42 -0.44
C LYS A 9 35.80 -6.86 -1.42
N SER A 10 34.76 -7.54 -0.94
CA SER A 10 33.58 -7.83 -1.74
C SER A 10 32.77 -6.54 -1.90
N THR A 11 32.64 -6.06 -3.13
CA THR A 11 31.70 -4.99 -3.45
C THR A 11 30.30 -5.58 -3.35
N ALA A 12 29.62 -5.29 -2.26
CA ALA A 12 28.23 -5.68 -2.07
C ALA A 12 27.40 -5.15 -3.26
N ARG A 13 26.84 -6.05 -4.05
CA ARG A 13 25.94 -5.71 -5.14
C ARG A 13 24.73 -5.01 -4.50
N ARG A 14 24.57 -3.71 -4.76
CA ARG A 14 23.38 -2.96 -4.31
C ARG A 14 22.16 -3.69 -4.87
N LYS A 15 21.33 -4.24 -3.99
CA LYS A 15 20.02 -4.77 -4.39
C LYS A 15 19.25 -3.62 -5.00
N ALA A 16 18.78 -3.80 -6.24
CA ALA A 16 17.83 -2.87 -6.83
C ALA A 16 16.65 -2.75 -5.87
N ALA A 17 16.28 -1.52 -5.51
CA ALA A 17 15.11 -1.28 -4.68
C ALA A 17 13.91 -1.86 -5.42
N VAL A 18 13.24 -2.84 -4.82
CA VAL A 18 11.95 -3.32 -5.34
C VAL A 18 11.02 -2.12 -5.32
N PRO A 19 10.42 -1.72 -6.46
CA PRO A 19 9.47 -0.63 -6.48
C PRO A 19 8.36 -0.95 -5.49
N GLN A 20 8.24 -0.13 -4.44
CA GLN A 20 7.17 -0.29 -3.48
C GLN A 20 5.86 -0.01 -4.21
N PRO A 21 4.84 -0.88 -4.09
CA PRO A 21 3.57 -0.64 -4.74
C PRO A 21 3.00 0.68 -4.23
N GLU A 22 2.65 1.57 -5.17
CA GLU A 22 2.10 2.87 -4.82
C GLU A 22 0.81 2.70 -4.01
N LYS A 23 0.54 3.65 -3.12
CA LYS A 23 -0.70 3.64 -2.33
C LYS A 23 -1.88 3.92 -3.25
N CYS A 24 -2.98 3.20 -3.04
CA CYS A 24 -4.25 3.51 -3.67
C CYS A 24 -4.70 4.92 -3.25
N LYS A 25 -4.74 5.87 -4.20
CA LYS A 25 -5.11 7.27 -3.93
C LYS A 25 -6.51 7.41 -3.31
N PRO A 26 -7.57 6.74 -3.79
CA PRO A 26 -8.90 6.84 -3.19
C PRO A 26 -9.02 6.51 -1.69
N CYS A 27 -8.26 5.52 -1.21
CA CYS A 27 -8.29 5.11 0.21
C CYS A 27 -6.98 5.46 0.95
N ASN A 28 -6.04 6.16 0.32
CA ASN A 28 -4.72 6.48 0.86
C ASN A 28 -3.95 5.30 1.47
N GLY A 29 -4.18 4.09 0.97
CA GLY A 29 -3.54 2.88 1.48
C GLY A 29 -4.28 2.12 2.58
N THR A 30 -5.44 2.59 3.06
CA THR A 30 -6.19 1.87 4.11
C THR A 30 -6.88 0.61 3.60
N GLY A 31 -7.27 0.59 2.32
CA GLY A 31 -8.10 -0.47 1.74
C GLY A 31 -9.60 -0.26 1.96
N GLU A 32 -10.00 0.78 2.69
CA GLU A 32 -11.41 1.05 3.04
C GLU A 32 -11.78 2.51 2.82
N VAL A 33 -13.06 2.76 2.54
CA VAL A 33 -13.62 4.11 2.38
C VAL A 33 -14.91 4.22 3.20
N SER A 34 -15.00 5.25 4.03
CA SER A 34 -16.21 5.55 4.80
C SER A 34 -17.10 6.54 4.03
N ARG A 35 -18.42 6.29 4.04
CA ARG A 35 -19.42 7.16 3.44
C ARG A 35 -20.64 7.34 4.32
N THR A 36 -21.27 8.50 4.22
CA THR A 36 -22.49 8.80 4.94
C THR A 36 -23.67 8.13 4.27
N VAL A 37 -24.34 7.26 5.02
CA VAL A 37 -25.55 6.58 4.59
C VAL A 37 -26.73 7.51 4.83
N HIS A 38 -27.58 7.60 3.82
CA HIS A 38 -28.80 8.40 3.86
C HIS A 38 -30.02 7.48 3.74
N VAL A 39 -31.04 7.70 4.57
CA VAL A 39 -32.22 6.83 4.67
C VAL A 39 -33.53 7.57 4.42
N GLY A 40 -34.57 6.79 4.08
CA GLY A 40 -35.92 7.27 3.83
C GLY A 40 -36.06 8.14 2.57
N ARG A 41 -37.30 8.55 2.27
CA ARG A 41 -37.62 9.30 1.03
C ARG A 41 -36.88 10.63 0.92
N LYS A 42 -36.58 11.28 2.05
CA LYS A 42 -35.88 12.58 2.10
C LYS A 42 -34.35 12.45 2.20
N ARG A 43 -33.77 11.25 2.09
CA ARG A 43 -32.33 10.98 2.21
C ARG A 43 -31.72 11.68 3.43
N ARG A 44 -32.23 11.40 4.63
CA ARG A 44 -31.67 11.97 5.85
C ARG A 44 -30.39 11.23 6.25
N PRO A 45 -29.33 11.93 6.69
CA PRO A 45 -28.11 11.27 7.14
C PRO A 45 -28.44 10.39 8.35
N ALA A 46 -28.09 9.12 8.27
CA ALA A 46 -28.33 8.13 9.32
C ALA A 46 -27.05 7.75 10.07
N GLY A 47 -25.90 7.88 9.43
CA GLY A 47 -24.60 7.53 10.01
C GLY A 47 -23.53 7.31 8.96
N GLN A 48 -22.36 6.84 9.40
CA GLN A 48 -21.25 6.45 8.53
C GLN A 48 -21.24 4.94 8.35
N GLN A 49 -20.95 4.50 7.12
CA GLN A 49 -20.66 3.11 6.82
C GLN A 49 -19.29 3.03 6.16
N THR A 50 -18.46 2.14 6.68
CA THR A 50 -17.17 1.81 6.07
C THR A 50 -17.34 0.61 5.16
N GLY A 51 -16.77 0.69 3.96
CA GLY A 51 -16.77 -0.39 3.00
C GLY A 51 -15.41 -0.54 2.33
N ILE A 52 -15.22 -1.67 1.65
CA ILE A 52 -14.00 -1.96 0.92
C ILE A 52 -13.78 -0.92 -0.19
N CYS A 53 -12.53 -0.49 -0.37
CA CYS A 53 -12.16 0.41 -1.44
C CYS A 53 -12.26 -0.33 -2.77
N LEU A 54 -13.23 0.05 -3.59
CA LEU A 54 -13.50 -0.61 -4.88
C LEU A 54 -12.38 -0.40 -5.90
N ALA A 55 -11.56 0.64 -5.74
CA ALA A 55 -10.44 0.91 -6.65
C ALA A 55 -9.26 -0.04 -6.46
N CYS A 56 -9.08 -0.58 -5.25
CA CYS A 56 -7.97 -1.50 -4.94
C CYS A 56 -8.43 -2.84 -4.37
N LEU A 57 -9.75 -3.07 -4.34
CA LEU A 57 -10.39 -4.26 -3.78
C LEU A 57 -9.88 -4.60 -2.37
N GLY A 58 -9.66 -3.58 -1.54
CA GLY A 58 -9.20 -3.76 -0.16
C GLY A 58 -7.70 -3.91 0.03
N SER A 59 -6.91 -4.00 -1.04
CA SER A 59 -5.45 -4.18 -0.93
C SER A 59 -4.70 -2.94 -0.41
N GLY A 60 -5.31 -1.75 -0.50
CA GLY A 60 -4.64 -0.48 -0.22
C GLY A 60 -3.57 -0.09 -1.26
N LYS A 61 -3.30 -0.92 -2.26
CA LYS A 61 -2.28 -0.67 -3.29
C LYS A 61 -2.94 -0.17 -4.58
N ALA A 62 -2.24 0.64 -5.35
CA ALA A 62 -2.67 1.01 -6.68
C ALA A 62 -2.82 -0.27 -7.53
N ALA A 63 -3.88 -0.33 -8.34
CA ALA A 63 -4.01 -1.37 -9.35
C ALA A 63 -2.84 -1.22 -10.34
N THR A 64 -2.04 -2.26 -10.47
CA THR A 64 -1.11 -2.43 -11.58
C THR A 64 -1.91 -2.99 -12.75
N ASP A 65 -2.07 -2.20 -13.81
CA ASP A 65 -2.65 -2.62 -15.09
C ASP A 65 -1.83 -3.77 -15.71
#